data_AF-A0A3A8QK45-F1
#
_entry.id   AF-A0A3A8QK45-F1
#
_cell.length_a   1.000
_cell.length_b   1.000
_cell.length_c   1.000
_cell.angle_alpha   90.00
_cell.angle_beta   90.00
_cell.angle_gamma   90.00
#
_symmetry.space_group_name_H-M   'P 1'
#
loop_
_entity.id
_entity.type
_entity.pdbx_description
1 polymer ?
#
loop_
_entity_poly.entity_id
_entity_poly.type
_entity_poly.pdbx_seq_one_letter_code
_entity_poly.pdbx_strand_id
1 'polypeptide(L)'
;MTRRIGGAGTGPSPLSRSERTTPPPAPKAAQKNTAETASKLREARYESRFEEAEVARPKPQTEGGKAGAKAGAKAGAAAPKTDVKLGADVRKTLDQQLALHPKNSAACKTLNALAASPGFQGLKEADQQKLLKYVGGTNRDLSGPARAALDKKLGTDAFKKADAGKQTAQLQKFLTDQPATPDVVAPQKDAFKDKRLPYKLHGPSNVKDIAFQGGKADAVKYEVEVDGKKIPVYLPKKADKTSTHSIDEVAKGLAALPKSSRALVKEVLVEGKQNPDDAYWAKEYNDPNFSSYMTAGADGVINVYPSKPKQSQDYLDGTMIHETGHTLSMKKWGSDDSDKRWDGWKAAIKSDGIVPSKYAKAAPGEDFGETLQLYQQVKGTSQEAEVRAMMPERFKIIDSLLAGKP
;
A
#
# COMPACT_ATOMS: atom_id res chain seq x y z
N MET A 1 -49.92 68.58 2.98
CA MET A 1 -48.97 67.46 2.80
C MET A 1 -49.71 66.18 3.18
N THR A 2 -50.77 65.71 2.49
CA THR A 2 -50.87 65.05 1.15
C THR A 2 -49.91 63.87 0.99
N ARG A 3 -50.29 62.64 0.58
CA ARG A 3 -51.59 62.04 0.21
C ARG A 3 -51.40 60.51 0.04
N ARG A 4 -52.41 59.70 0.40
CA ARG A 4 -52.70 58.36 -0.16
C ARG A 4 -53.39 58.52 -1.53
N ILE A 5 -53.11 57.64 -2.50
CA ILE A 5 -53.99 57.13 -3.60
C ILE A 5 -53.32 55.80 -4.05
N GLY A 6 -53.92 54.61 -4.23
CA GLY A 6 -55.29 54.20 -4.59
C GLY A 6 -55.33 53.75 -6.06
N GLY A 7 -55.68 52.50 -6.39
CA GLY A 7 -55.87 52.12 -7.80
C GLY A 7 -56.04 50.63 -8.06
N ALA A 8 -57.29 50.18 -8.06
CA ALA A 8 -57.77 48.87 -8.47
C ALA A 8 -58.39 48.93 -9.88
N GLY A 9 -58.53 47.77 -10.52
CA GLY A 9 -59.39 47.49 -11.70
C GLY A 9 -58.63 46.74 -12.80
N THR A 10 -59.11 45.74 -13.53
CA THR A 10 -60.41 45.05 -13.75
C THR A 10 -60.09 43.89 -14.75
N GLY A 11 -60.80 42.75 -14.73
CA GLY A 11 -60.57 41.55 -15.59
C GLY A 11 -60.97 41.69 -17.09
N PRO A 12 -61.46 40.64 -17.78
CA PRO A 12 -60.80 39.37 -18.18
C PRO A 12 -60.86 39.05 -19.73
N SER A 13 -60.12 37.99 -20.15
CA SER A 13 -60.28 37.13 -21.37
C SER A 13 -59.87 37.64 -22.79
N PRO A 14 -59.68 36.79 -23.84
CA PRO A 14 -59.52 35.32 -23.94
C PRO A 14 -58.35 34.83 -24.85
N LEU A 15 -58.06 33.50 -24.77
CA LEU A 15 -57.60 32.60 -25.86
C LEU A 15 -56.48 33.05 -26.83
N SER A 16 -55.29 32.42 -26.72
CA SER A 16 -54.68 31.80 -27.90
C SER A 16 -53.88 30.54 -27.53
N ARG A 17 -54.35 29.43 -28.09
CA ARG A 17 -53.69 28.12 -28.16
C ARG A 17 -52.53 28.25 -29.15
N SER A 18 -51.29 27.99 -28.75
CA SER A 18 -50.23 27.62 -29.69
C SER A 18 -49.36 26.51 -29.10
N GLU A 19 -49.60 25.31 -29.63
CA GLU A 19 -48.61 24.29 -29.99
C GLU A 19 -47.52 23.94 -28.97
N ARG A 20 -47.70 22.76 -28.36
CA ARG A 20 -46.62 22.00 -27.74
C ARG A 20 -45.60 21.60 -28.82
N THR A 21 -44.50 22.30 -28.91
CA THR A 21 -43.28 21.73 -29.49
C THR A 21 -42.62 20.85 -28.44
N THR A 22 -42.63 19.54 -28.67
CA THR A 22 -41.80 18.57 -27.94
C THR A 22 -40.33 18.99 -28.02
N PRO A 23 -39.58 18.99 -26.90
CA PRO A 23 -38.14 19.22 -26.96
C PRO A 23 -37.47 18.09 -27.77
N PRO A 24 -36.43 18.41 -28.57
CA PRO A 24 -35.72 17.40 -29.34
C PRO A 24 -35.10 16.34 -28.41
N PRO A 25 -34.99 15.08 -28.86
CA PRO A 25 -34.33 14.05 -28.07
C PRO A 25 -32.87 14.45 -27.79
N ALA A 26 -32.45 14.27 -26.54
CA ALA A 26 -31.08 14.54 -26.11
C ALA A 26 -30.07 13.77 -26.99
N PRO A 27 -28.97 14.40 -27.42
CA PRO A 27 -27.98 13.76 -28.26
C PRO A 27 -27.30 12.59 -27.52
N LYS A 28 -27.40 11.39 -28.09
CA LYS A 28 -26.58 10.22 -27.75
C LYS A 28 -25.14 10.44 -28.22
N ALA A 29 -24.32 11.10 -27.40
CA ALA A 29 -22.85 10.99 -27.34
C ALA A 29 -22.27 12.20 -26.59
N ALA A 30 -22.20 12.12 -25.27
CA ALA A 30 -21.33 12.97 -24.45
C ALA A 30 -21.20 12.37 -23.03
N GLN A 31 -20.59 11.20 -22.91
CA GLN A 31 -19.87 10.82 -21.69
C GLN A 31 -18.37 10.84 -22.01
N LYS A 32 -17.88 12.06 -22.21
CA LYS A 32 -16.46 12.42 -22.21
C LYS A 32 -16.34 13.67 -21.33
N ASN A 33 -16.15 13.44 -20.04
CA ASN A 33 -15.54 14.41 -19.12
C ASN A 33 -14.22 13.75 -18.71
N THR A 34 -13.06 14.00 -19.35
CA THR A 34 -12.17 15.16 -19.22
C THR A 34 -11.90 15.56 -17.76
N ALA A 35 -10.61 15.51 -17.39
CA ALA A 35 -9.98 15.75 -16.08
C ALA A 35 -10.03 14.61 -15.03
N GLU A 36 -11.09 13.79 -14.97
CA GLU A 36 -11.17 12.69 -13.97
C GLU A 36 -10.39 11.42 -14.38
N THR A 37 -10.02 11.34 -15.66
CA THR A 37 -9.35 10.18 -16.26
C THR A 37 -7.84 10.14 -16.00
N ALA A 38 -7.21 11.25 -15.56
CA ALA A 38 -5.76 11.30 -15.39
C ALA A 38 -5.26 10.73 -14.05
N SER A 39 -6.11 10.74 -13.02
CA SER A 39 -5.80 10.16 -11.71
C SER A 39 -5.98 8.65 -11.69
N LYS A 40 -6.95 8.13 -12.45
CA LYS A 40 -7.14 6.69 -12.64
C LYS A 40 -5.97 6.02 -13.38
N LEU A 41 -4.98 6.77 -13.88
CA LEU A 41 -3.88 6.29 -14.75
C LEU A 41 -2.76 5.50 -14.06
N ARG A 42 -2.79 5.23 -12.74
CA ARG A 42 -1.64 4.59 -12.07
C ARG A 42 -1.94 3.42 -11.11
N GLU A 43 -3.21 3.14 -10.80
CA GLU A 43 -3.63 2.24 -9.70
C GLU A 43 -3.58 0.73 -10.01
N ALA A 44 -3.21 0.30 -11.21
CA ALA A 44 -3.49 -1.06 -11.66
C ALA A 44 -2.23 -1.91 -11.99
N ARG A 45 -1.05 -1.67 -11.41
CA ARG A 45 0.07 -2.65 -11.53
C ARG A 45 0.08 -3.67 -10.38
N TYR A 46 -0.94 -3.64 -9.53
CA TYR A 46 -0.97 -4.31 -8.23
C TYR A 46 -1.12 -5.84 -8.36
N GLU A 47 -1.95 -6.41 -9.24
CA GLU A 47 -2.59 -7.70 -8.88
C GLU A 47 -2.19 -8.98 -9.63
N SER A 48 -1.57 -8.93 -10.81
CA SER A 48 -1.12 -10.15 -11.52
C SER A 48 0.10 -10.83 -10.90
N ARG A 49 0.94 -10.10 -10.13
CA ARG A 49 2.22 -10.62 -9.61
C ARG A 49 2.15 -11.26 -8.23
N PHE A 50 1.03 -11.13 -7.51
CA PHE A 50 0.92 -11.66 -6.15
C PHE A 50 0.68 -13.17 -6.07
N GLU A 51 -0.06 -13.74 -7.02
CA GLU A 51 -0.28 -15.20 -7.03
C GLU A 51 1.06 -15.95 -7.16
N GLU A 52 2.01 -15.40 -7.92
CA GLU A 52 3.38 -15.93 -7.97
C GLU A 52 4.16 -15.65 -6.68
N ALA A 53 4.00 -14.47 -6.07
CA ALA A 53 4.76 -14.07 -4.88
C ALA A 53 4.39 -14.87 -3.61
N GLU A 54 3.12 -15.23 -3.40
CA GLU A 54 2.71 -16.06 -2.25
C GLU A 54 3.26 -17.49 -2.39
N VAL A 55 3.29 -18.03 -3.60
CA VAL A 55 3.84 -19.37 -3.90
C VAL A 55 5.38 -19.38 -3.87
N ALA A 56 6.03 -18.28 -4.26
CA ALA A 56 7.48 -18.16 -4.32
C ALA A 56 8.13 -17.70 -2.99
N ARG A 57 7.34 -17.32 -1.98
CA ARG A 57 7.87 -16.91 -0.66
C ARG A 57 8.72 -18.04 -0.07
N PRO A 58 10.02 -17.83 0.18
CA PRO A 58 10.83 -18.79 0.93
C PRO A 58 10.12 -19.05 2.25
N LYS A 59 9.85 -20.32 2.57
CA LYS A 59 9.32 -20.68 3.89
C LYS A 59 10.18 -19.97 4.94
N PRO A 60 9.58 -19.30 5.93
CA PRO A 60 10.36 -18.68 6.99
C PRO A 60 11.34 -19.72 7.49
N GLN A 61 12.64 -19.43 7.41
CA GLN A 61 13.65 -20.31 7.97
C GLN A 61 13.23 -20.54 9.41
N THR A 62 12.78 -21.75 9.71
CA THR A 62 12.44 -22.14 11.06
C THR A 62 13.74 -22.08 11.83
N GLU A 63 13.87 -21.09 12.72
CA GLU A 63 15.06 -20.85 13.54
C GLU A 63 15.33 -21.97 14.59
N GLY A 64 14.86 -23.20 14.32
CA GLY A 64 14.94 -24.35 15.24
C GLY A 64 15.43 -25.65 14.61
N GLY A 65 16.00 -25.62 13.39
CA GLY A 65 16.62 -26.80 12.80
C GLY A 65 17.92 -27.17 13.52
N LYS A 66 17.87 -28.11 14.48
CA LYS A 66 19.04 -28.83 14.99
C LYS A 66 19.70 -29.58 13.83
N ALA A 67 20.57 -28.92 13.09
CA ALA A 67 21.47 -29.57 12.15
C ALA A 67 22.58 -30.25 12.96
N GLY A 68 22.47 -31.57 13.12
CA GLY A 68 23.57 -32.41 13.54
C GLY A 68 24.64 -32.44 12.46
N ALA A 69 25.50 -31.43 12.41
CA ALA A 69 26.70 -31.42 11.60
C ALA A 69 27.91 -31.49 12.53
N LYS A 70 28.48 -32.71 12.66
CA LYS A 70 29.88 -32.87 13.08
C LYS A 70 30.77 -32.39 11.93
N ALA A 71 30.97 -31.09 11.83
CA ALA A 71 32.05 -30.50 11.06
C ALA A 71 32.95 -29.77 12.06
N GLY A 72 34.21 -30.20 12.14
CA GLY A 72 35.22 -29.59 13.01
C GLY A 72 35.40 -28.12 12.66
N ALA A 73 34.81 -27.24 13.46
CA ALA A 73 35.09 -25.82 13.43
C ALA A 73 36.51 -25.60 13.96
N LYS A 74 37.49 -25.59 13.05
CA LYS A 74 38.72 -24.82 13.31
C LYS A 74 38.26 -23.38 13.55
N ALA A 75 38.51 -22.87 14.75
CA ALA A 75 38.36 -21.47 15.07
C ALA A 75 39.06 -20.66 13.98
N GLY A 76 38.26 -20.03 13.10
CA GLY A 76 38.77 -19.17 12.06
C GLY A 76 39.61 -18.08 12.72
N ALA A 77 40.83 -17.89 12.21
CA ALA A 77 41.73 -16.84 12.64
C ALA A 77 40.93 -15.53 12.81
N ALA A 78 41.06 -14.92 13.99
CA ALA A 78 40.47 -13.63 14.27
C ALA A 78 40.84 -12.69 13.12
N ALA A 79 39.81 -12.14 12.44
CA ALA A 79 40.03 -11.19 11.37
C ALA A 79 40.95 -10.07 11.90
N PRO A 80 41.93 -9.61 11.11
CA PRO A 80 42.84 -8.56 11.52
C PRO A 80 42.02 -7.37 12.02
N LYS A 81 42.25 -7.00 13.29
CA LYS A 81 41.69 -5.80 13.92
C LYS A 81 42.33 -4.58 13.24
N THR A 82 41.88 -4.28 12.04
CA THR A 82 42.02 -2.94 11.50
C THR A 82 41.09 -2.09 12.34
N ASP A 83 41.65 -1.15 13.11
CA ASP A 83 40.88 -0.17 13.88
C ASP A 83 40.16 0.77 12.90
N VAL A 84 39.09 0.26 12.29
CA VAL A 84 38.19 1.03 11.44
C VAL A 84 37.49 2.05 12.34
N LYS A 85 37.88 3.31 12.19
CA LYS A 85 37.27 4.42 12.94
C LYS A 85 35.96 4.83 12.28
N LEU A 86 34.89 4.11 12.60
CA LEU A 86 33.52 4.56 12.30
C LEU A 86 33.22 5.84 13.11
N GLY A 87 32.40 6.74 12.56
CA GLY A 87 31.80 7.83 13.32
C GLY A 87 31.03 7.31 14.53
N ALA A 88 30.96 8.08 15.61
CA ALA A 88 30.36 7.64 16.87
C ALA A 88 28.89 7.21 16.69
N ASP A 89 28.12 7.97 15.92
CA ASP A 89 26.71 7.67 15.66
C ASP A 89 26.55 6.43 14.77
N VAL A 90 27.46 6.23 13.81
CA VAL A 90 27.47 5.06 12.91
C VAL A 90 27.79 3.81 13.70
N ARG A 91 28.79 3.89 14.59
CA ARG A 91 29.13 2.79 15.51
C ARG A 91 27.97 2.43 16.42
N LYS A 92 27.34 3.43 17.04
CA LYS A 92 26.14 3.24 17.88
C LYS A 92 25.04 2.52 17.10
N THR A 93 24.81 2.91 15.84
CA THR A 93 23.78 2.29 15.01
C THR A 93 24.15 0.86 14.65
N LEU A 94 25.40 0.59 14.28
CA LEU A 94 25.87 -0.77 14.04
C LEU A 94 25.66 -1.66 15.28
N ASP A 95 26.05 -1.18 16.46
CA ASP A 95 25.89 -1.93 17.71
C ASP A 95 24.41 -2.22 18.02
N GLN A 96 23.53 -1.23 17.80
CA GLN A 96 22.08 -1.43 17.91
C GLN A 96 21.56 -2.48 16.92
N GLN A 97 22.00 -2.45 15.66
CA GLN A 97 21.57 -3.44 14.66
C GLN A 97 22.11 -4.84 15.00
N LEU A 98 23.35 -4.97 15.45
CA LEU A 98 23.93 -6.24 15.90
C LEU A 98 23.16 -6.82 17.10
N ALA A 99 22.72 -5.97 18.03
CA ALA A 99 21.94 -6.39 19.19
C ALA A 99 20.58 -7.01 18.83
N LEU A 100 20.04 -6.74 17.64
CA LEU A 100 18.82 -7.38 17.14
C LEU A 100 19.04 -8.85 16.71
N HIS A 101 20.30 -9.30 16.60
CA HIS A 101 20.67 -10.62 16.05
C HIS A 101 21.49 -11.50 17.01
N PRO A 102 21.12 -11.64 18.30
CA PRO A 102 21.98 -12.31 19.30
C PRO A 102 22.28 -13.79 18.97
N LYS A 103 21.44 -14.42 18.14
CA LYS A 103 21.58 -15.82 17.72
C LYS A 103 21.80 -16.00 16.22
N ASN A 104 21.81 -14.92 15.45
CA ASN A 104 21.93 -14.98 13.99
C ASN A 104 23.35 -14.60 13.56
N SER A 105 24.25 -15.60 13.62
CA SER A 105 25.67 -15.41 13.28
C SER A 105 25.89 -14.95 11.83
N ALA A 106 25.01 -15.35 10.90
CA ALA A 106 25.06 -14.89 9.52
C ALA A 106 24.76 -13.39 9.42
N ALA A 107 23.71 -12.91 10.09
CA ALA A 107 23.38 -11.48 10.12
C ALA A 107 24.51 -10.65 10.73
N CYS A 108 25.05 -11.08 11.87
CA CYS A 108 26.18 -10.43 12.51
C CYS A 108 27.42 -10.42 11.61
N LYS A 109 27.70 -11.51 10.90
CA LYS A 109 28.82 -11.58 9.93
C LYS A 109 28.64 -10.58 8.81
N THR A 110 27.46 -10.50 8.19
CA THR A 110 27.20 -9.56 7.09
C THR A 110 27.33 -8.10 7.56
N LEU A 111 26.78 -7.75 8.73
CA LEU A 111 26.87 -6.38 9.28
C LEU A 111 28.30 -5.98 9.61
N ASN A 112 29.07 -6.88 10.23
CA ASN A 112 30.49 -6.62 10.52
C ASN A 112 31.32 -6.55 9.23
N ALA A 113 31.04 -7.39 8.22
CA ALA A 113 31.72 -7.34 6.93
C ALA A 113 31.42 -6.04 6.17
N LEU A 114 30.18 -5.56 6.22
CA LEU A 114 29.79 -4.26 5.68
C LEU A 114 30.60 -3.15 6.36
N ALA A 115 30.54 -3.09 7.69
CA ALA A 115 31.19 -2.06 8.49
C ALA A 115 32.72 -2.01 8.32
N ALA A 116 33.34 -3.19 8.14
CA ALA A 116 34.77 -3.31 7.89
C ALA A 116 35.19 -2.96 6.46
N SER A 117 34.26 -2.90 5.49
CA SER A 117 34.61 -2.66 4.09
C SER A 117 35.08 -1.21 3.85
N PRO A 118 36.16 -1.00 3.08
CA PRO A 118 36.59 0.34 2.68
C PRO A 118 35.50 1.13 1.96
N GLY A 119 34.68 0.46 1.14
CA GLY A 119 33.56 1.10 0.46
C GLY A 119 32.50 1.65 1.41
N PHE A 120 32.21 0.98 2.52
CA PHE A 120 31.27 1.50 3.51
C PHE A 120 31.83 2.75 4.18
N GLN A 121 33.12 2.76 4.49
CA GLN A 121 33.80 3.93 5.07
C GLN A 121 33.81 5.13 4.12
N GLY A 122 33.81 4.89 2.81
CA GLY A 122 33.71 5.95 1.79
C GLY A 122 32.31 6.53 1.58
N LEU A 123 31.26 5.91 2.15
CA LEU A 123 29.91 6.48 2.13
C LEU A 123 29.81 7.72 3.03
N LYS A 124 28.89 8.62 2.70
CA LYS A 124 28.49 9.70 3.61
C LYS A 124 27.88 9.08 4.86
N GLU A 125 28.06 9.72 6.02
CA GLU A 125 27.53 9.24 7.29
C GLU A 125 26.02 8.98 7.25
N ALA A 126 25.23 9.86 6.62
CA ALA A 126 23.80 9.64 6.44
C ALA A 126 23.46 8.38 5.62
N ASP A 127 24.28 8.03 4.62
CA ASP A 127 24.10 6.82 3.80
C ASP A 127 24.55 5.57 4.57
N GLN A 128 25.61 5.67 5.38
CA GLN A 128 26.04 4.59 6.29
C GLN A 128 24.92 4.23 7.26
N GLN A 129 24.32 5.25 7.90
CA GLN A 129 23.18 5.14 8.80
C GLN A 129 21.98 4.48 8.10
N LYS A 130 21.62 4.98 6.92
CA LYS A 130 20.50 4.48 6.13
C LYS A 130 20.71 3.01 5.75
N LEU A 131 21.90 2.64 5.28
CA LEU A 131 22.21 1.26 4.92
C LEU A 131 22.16 0.32 6.13
N LEU A 132 22.75 0.73 7.27
CA LEU A 132 22.70 -0.07 8.49
C LEU A 132 21.26 -0.29 8.96
N LYS A 133 20.40 0.73 8.96
CA LYS A 133 18.99 0.57 9.32
C LYS A 133 18.26 -0.33 8.34
N TYR A 134 18.53 -0.20 7.04
CA TYR A 134 17.87 -0.98 6.00
C TYR A 134 18.25 -2.47 6.04
N VAL A 135 19.52 -2.82 6.28
CA VAL A 135 19.94 -4.24 6.31
C VAL A 135 20.07 -4.82 7.72
N GLY A 136 20.04 -3.99 8.75
CA GLY A 136 20.31 -4.37 10.13
C GLY A 136 19.11 -4.86 10.90
N GLY A 137 17.90 -4.57 10.43
CA GLY A 137 16.69 -4.91 11.16
C GLY A 137 16.24 -6.38 11.06
N THR A 138 15.07 -6.66 11.64
CA THR A 138 14.41 -7.97 11.74
C THR A 138 13.15 -8.10 10.88
N ASN A 139 12.69 -7.01 10.26
CA ASN A 139 11.54 -7.02 9.38
C ASN A 139 11.77 -8.01 8.23
N ARG A 140 10.77 -8.87 8.03
CA ARG A 140 10.85 -10.01 7.11
C ARG A 140 10.74 -9.62 5.65
N ASP A 141 10.11 -8.49 5.37
CA ASP A 141 9.79 -8.05 4.01
C ASP A 141 10.84 -7.08 3.48
N LEU A 142 11.50 -6.30 4.36
CA LEU A 142 12.52 -5.32 4.00
C LEU A 142 13.93 -5.78 4.45
N SER A 143 14.19 -5.81 5.76
CA SER A 143 15.55 -5.94 6.29
C SER A 143 16.20 -7.29 6.02
N GLY A 144 15.44 -8.38 6.23
CA GLY A 144 15.94 -9.74 6.00
C GLY A 144 16.40 -9.96 4.55
N PRO A 145 15.51 -9.76 3.56
CA PRO A 145 15.87 -9.87 2.14
C PRO A 145 17.00 -8.92 1.72
N ALA A 146 16.97 -7.66 2.18
CA ALA A 146 18.03 -6.69 1.90
C ALA A 146 19.38 -7.16 2.42
N ARG A 147 19.44 -7.66 3.66
CA ARG A 147 20.68 -8.21 4.23
C ARG A 147 21.20 -9.41 3.46
N ALA A 148 20.34 -10.33 3.04
CA ALA A 148 20.74 -11.49 2.25
C ALA A 148 21.32 -11.07 0.87
N ALA A 149 20.69 -10.10 0.20
CA ALA A 149 21.19 -9.55 -1.05
C ALA A 149 22.53 -8.81 -0.86
N LEU A 150 22.68 -8.09 0.24
CA LEU A 150 23.95 -7.43 0.59
C LEU A 150 25.05 -8.46 0.85
N ASP A 151 24.79 -9.52 1.61
CA ASP A 151 25.76 -10.59 1.89
C ASP A 151 26.30 -11.20 0.60
N LYS A 152 25.40 -11.55 -0.33
CA LYS A 152 25.78 -12.02 -1.67
C LYS A 152 26.67 -11.01 -2.38
N LYS A 153 26.33 -9.71 -2.32
CA LYS A 153 27.11 -8.63 -2.96
C LYS A 153 28.52 -8.54 -2.38
N LEU A 154 28.64 -8.47 -1.05
CA LEU A 154 29.93 -8.41 -0.32
C LEU A 154 30.78 -9.66 -0.58
N GLY A 155 30.14 -10.80 -0.85
CA GLY A 155 30.77 -12.06 -1.20
C GLY A 155 31.41 -12.10 -2.59
N THR A 156 31.00 -11.23 -3.53
CA THR A 156 31.46 -11.27 -4.93
C THR A 156 32.91 -10.82 -5.10
N ASP A 157 33.60 -11.43 -6.07
CA ASP A 157 34.94 -11.00 -6.49
C ASP A 157 34.96 -9.54 -6.97
N ALA A 158 33.90 -9.12 -7.67
CA ALA A 158 33.76 -7.75 -8.15
C ALA A 158 33.71 -6.71 -7.02
N PHE A 159 33.18 -7.07 -5.85
CA PHE A 159 33.22 -6.21 -4.67
C PHE A 159 34.56 -6.31 -3.93
N LYS A 160 35.05 -7.54 -3.68
CA LYS A 160 36.27 -7.78 -2.91
C LYS A 160 37.54 -7.23 -3.58
N LYS A 161 37.64 -7.32 -4.92
CA LYS A 161 38.78 -6.84 -5.70
C LYS A 161 38.65 -5.37 -6.11
N ALA A 162 37.49 -4.76 -5.91
CA ALA A 162 37.29 -3.34 -6.16
C ALA A 162 38.05 -2.49 -5.14
N ASP A 163 38.63 -1.39 -5.61
CA ASP A 163 39.12 -0.33 -4.74
C ASP A 163 37.99 0.30 -3.92
N ALA A 164 38.35 1.09 -2.90
CA ALA A 164 37.38 1.70 -1.99
C ALA A 164 36.33 2.57 -2.70
N GLY A 165 36.73 3.31 -3.74
CA GLY A 165 35.81 4.15 -4.51
C GLY A 165 34.77 3.33 -5.26
N LYS A 166 35.19 2.24 -5.93
CA LYS A 166 34.28 1.31 -6.61
C LYS A 166 33.39 0.56 -5.62
N GLN A 167 33.89 0.15 -4.45
CA GLN A 167 33.05 -0.44 -3.42
C GLN A 167 32.00 0.57 -2.91
N THR A 168 32.39 1.83 -2.70
CA THR A 168 31.48 2.92 -2.30
C THR A 168 30.34 3.09 -3.31
N ALA A 169 30.68 3.23 -4.60
CA ALA A 169 29.69 3.37 -5.67
C ALA A 169 28.75 2.15 -5.76
N GLN A 170 29.28 0.95 -5.54
CA GLN A 170 28.49 -0.28 -5.49
C GLN A 170 27.49 -0.31 -4.31
N LEU A 171 27.85 0.21 -3.14
CA LEU A 171 26.96 0.31 -1.98
C LEU A 171 25.92 1.43 -2.15
N GLN A 172 26.31 2.57 -2.73
CA GLN A 172 25.36 3.64 -3.10
C GLN A 172 24.32 3.13 -4.10
N LYS A 173 24.77 2.37 -5.11
CA LYS A 173 23.87 1.71 -6.05
C LYS A 173 22.97 0.69 -5.36
N PHE A 174 23.50 -0.09 -4.40
CA PHE A 174 22.68 -1.02 -3.62
C PHE A 174 21.55 -0.30 -2.85
N LEU A 175 21.86 0.83 -2.19
CA LEU A 175 20.88 1.69 -1.52
C LEU A 175 19.84 2.30 -2.47
N THR A 176 20.25 2.64 -3.68
CA THR A 176 19.37 3.28 -4.68
C THR A 176 18.47 2.24 -5.35
N ASP A 177 19.04 1.13 -5.80
CA ASP A 177 18.31 0.08 -6.51
C ASP A 177 17.39 -0.69 -5.57
N GLN A 178 17.86 -0.96 -4.35
CA GLN A 178 17.20 -1.79 -3.34
C GLN A 178 16.78 -3.15 -3.94
N PRO A 179 17.76 -3.99 -4.34
CA PRO A 179 17.50 -5.14 -5.21
C PRO A 179 16.63 -6.24 -4.59
N ALA A 180 16.42 -6.21 -3.27
CA ALA A 180 15.60 -7.16 -2.54
C ALA A 180 14.28 -6.57 -2.02
N THR A 181 13.94 -5.34 -2.42
CA THR A 181 12.62 -4.77 -2.13
C THR A 181 11.55 -5.70 -2.69
N PRO A 182 10.49 -6.02 -1.92
CA PRO A 182 9.42 -6.89 -2.39
C PRO A 182 8.69 -6.22 -3.55
N ASP A 183 8.06 -7.00 -4.43
CA ASP A 183 7.29 -6.40 -5.52
C ASP A 183 6.19 -5.47 -5.00
N VAL A 184 5.64 -5.81 -3.83
CA VAL A 184 4.45 -5.26 -3.20
C VAL A 184 4.51 -5.56 -1.70
N VAL A 185 3.87 -4.72 -0.86
CA VAL A 185 3.69 -5.00 0.56
C VAL A 185 2.60 -6.06 0.69
N ALA A 186 3.00 -7.34 0.74
CA ALA A 186 2.04 -8.40 1.03
C ALA A 186 1.86 -8.57 2.54
N PRO A 187 0.62 -8.69 3.02
CA PRO A 187 0.37 -8.80 4.44
C PRO A 187 1.00 -10.06 5.02
N GLN A 188 1.50 -9.94 6.26
CA GLN A 188 1.95 -11.10 7.02
C GLN A 188 0.73 -11.89 7.52
N LYS A 189 0.93 -13.20 7.69
CA LYS A 189 -0.10 -14.08 8.23
C LYS A 189 -0.60 -13.53 9.57
N ASP A 190 -1.92 -13.43 9.71
CA ASP A 190 -2.63 -12.93 10.88
C ASP A 190 -2.27 -11.48 11.29
N ALA A 191 -1.60 -10.69 10.42
CA ALA A 191 -1.09 -9.35 10.75
C ALA A 191 -2.16 -8.38 11.26
N PHE A 192 -3.40 -8.56 10.82
CA PHE A 192 -4.53 -7.70 11.17
C PHE A 192 -5.56 -8.38 12.07
N LYS A 193 -5.40 -9.67 12.36
CA LYS A 193 -6.40 -10.46 13.10
C LYS A 193 -6.77 -9.83 14.43
N ASP A 194 -5.77 -9.41 15.20
CA ASP A 194 -5.95 -8.80 16.52
C ASP A 194 -6.21 -7.28 16.46
N LYS A 195 -6.17 -6.70 15.26
CA LYS A 195 -6.44 -5.27 15.00
C LYS A 195 -7.86 -5.04 14.51
N ARG A 196 -8.57 -6.10 14.09
CA ARG A 196 -9.98 -6.04 13.69
C ARG A 196 -10.84 -5.61 14.88
N LEU A 197 -11.63 -4.56 14.69
CA LEU A 197 -12.63 -4.17 15.67
C LEU A 197 -13.84 -5.13 15.64
N PRO A 198 -14.60 -5.25 16.74
CA PRO A 198 -15.90 -5.90 16.70
C PRO A 198 -16.81 -5.22 15.68
N TYR A 199 -17.62 -6.01 14.98
CA TYR A 199 -18.59 -5.51 14.02
C TYR A 199 -19.93 -6.20 14.16
N LYS A 200 -20.98 -5.57 13.62
CA LYS A 200 -22.33 -6.14 13.49
C LYS A 200 -22.75 -6.13 12.02
N LEU A 201 -23.53 -7.13 11.62
CA LEU A 201 -24.15 -7.19 10.31
C LEU A 201 -25.65 -6.94 10.43
N HIS A 202 -26.16 -6.01 9.64
CA HIS A 202 -27.61 -5.77 9.49
C HIS A 202 -28.06 -6.18 8.08
N GLY A 203 -29.25 -6.76 7.96
CA GLY A 203 -29.78 -7.34 6.71
C GLY A 203 -29.86 -8.87 6.77
N PRO A 204 -29.92 -9.58 5.62
CA PRO A 204 -29.89 -9.05 4.25
C PRO A 204 -31.16 -8.32 3.83
N SER A 205 -31.04 -7.40 2.86
CA SER A 205 -32.17 -6.83 2.13
C SER A 205 -31.95 -6.94 0.62
N ASN A 206 -33.01 -7.21 -0.14
CA ASN A 206 -32.92 -7.30 -1.60
C ASN A 206 -32.95 -5.91 -2.22
N VAL A 207 -32.02 -5.63 -3.14
CA VAL A 207 -31.99 -4.37 -3.92
C VAL A 207 -31.87 -4.72 -5.40
N LYS A 208 -32.58 -4.00 -6.25
CA LYS A 208 -32.58 -4.21 -7.71
C LYS A 208 -31.66 -3.20 -8.41
N ASP A 209 -31.15 -3.61 -9.56
CA ASP A 209 -30.46 -2.71 -10.51
C ASP A 209 -29.29 -1.90 -9.91
N ILE A 210 -28.53 -2.49 -8.97
CA ILE A 210 -27.30 -1.88 -8.45
C ILE A 210 -26.29 -1.78 -9.58
N ALA A 211 -25.68 -0.60 -9.72
CA ALA A 211 -24.64 -0.33 -10.72
C ALA A 211 -23.28 -0.81 -10.21
N PHE A 212 -22.98 -2.08 -10.48
CA PHE A 212 -21.63 -2.63 -10.36
C PHE A 212 -20.77 -2.19 -11.56
N GLN A 213 -19.44 -2.24 -11.43
CA GLN A 213 -18.51 -1.97 -12.53
C GLN A 213 -18.73 -2.97 -13.68
N GLY A 214 -18.97 -4.25 -13.36
CA GLY A 214 -19.30 -5.28 -14.34
C GLY A 214 -20.71 -5.18 -14.98
N GLY A 215 -21.45 -4.10 -14.71
CA GLY A 215 -22.80 -3.82 -15.20
C GLY A 215 -23.90 -3.95 -14.14
N LYS A 216 -25.12 -3.50 -14.46
CA LYS A 216 -26.24 -3.54 -13.51
C LYS A 216 -26.63 -4.97 -13.13
N ALA A 217 -26.90 -5.21 -11.84
CA ALA A 217 -27.42 -6.48 -11.35
C ALA A 217 -28.28 -6.32 -10.09
N ASP A 218 -29.18 -7.27 -9.87
CA ASP A 218 -29.84 -7.44 -8.57
C ASP A 218 -28.82 -7.87 -7.51
N ALA A 219 -28.94 -7.28 -6.32
CA ALA A 219 -28.02 -7.46 -5.22
C ALA A 219 -28.73 -7.83 -3.91
N VAL A 220 -27.92 -8.29 -2.97
CA VAL A 220 -28.22 -8.34 -1.55
C VAL A 220 -27.39 -7.26 -0.87
N LYS A 221 -28.06 -6.36 -0.15
CA LYS A 221 -27.44 -5.32 0.67
C LYS A 221 -27.36 -5.77 2.12
N TYR A 222 -26.18 -5.56 2.71
CA TYR A 222 -25.95 -5.57 4.15
C TYR A 222 -25.49 -4.20 4.62
N GLU A 223 -25.67 -3.89 5.90
CA GLU A 223 -24.98 -2.78 6.56
C GLU A 223 -24.00 -3.36 7.56
N VAL A 224 -22.71 -3.10 7.35
CA VAL A 224 -21.65 -3.48 8.28
C VAL A 224 -21.46 -2.32 9.25
N GLU A 225 -21.69 -2.56 10.54
CA GLU A 225 -21.48 -1.57 11.59
C GLU A 225 -20.17 -1.84 12.33
N VAL A 226 -19.24 -0.87 12.30
CA VAL A 226 -17.97 -0.92 13.02
C VAL A 226 -17.75 0.42 13.72
N ASP A 227 -17.51 0.40 15.03
CA ASP A 227 -17.33 1.64 15.84
C ASP A 227 -18.49 2.64 15.62
N GLY A 228 -19.73 2.11 15.58
CA GLY A 228 -20.95 2.89 15.35
C GLY A 228 -21.18 3.38 13.91
N LYS A 229 -20.18 3.29 13.01
CA LYS A 229 -20.35 3.64 11.60
C LYS A 229 -20.96 2.47 10.84
N LYS A 230 -22.09 2.72 10.17
CA LYS A 230 -22.71 1.78 9.22
C LYS A 230 -22.22 2.01 7.80
N ILE A 231 -21.73 0.96 7.16
CA ILE A 231 -21.22 0.98 5.79
C ILE A 231 -22.05 -0.01 4.96
N PRO A 232 -22.77 0.45 3.92
CA PRO A 232 -23.50 -0.44 3.04
C PRO A 232 -22.54 -1.29 2.19
N VAL A 233 -22.83 -2.58 2.11
CA VAL A 233 -22.10 -3.55 1.28
C VAL A 233 -23.08 -4.26 0.38
N TYR A 234 -22.79 -4.30 -0.92
CA TYR A 234 -23.65 -4.91 -1.94
C TYR A 234 -22.96 -6.13 -2.54
N LEU A 235 -23.68 -7.25 -2.56
CA LEU A 235 -23.23 -8.50 -3.19
C LEU A 235 -24.23 -8.87 -4.29
N PRO A 236 -23.82 -9.17 -5.54
CA PRO A 236 -24.72 -9.59 -6.59
C PRO A 236 -25.36 -10.93 -6.23
N LYS A 237 -26.65 -11.10 -6.52
CA LYS A 237 -27.36 -12.36 -6.24
C LYS A 237 -26.79 -13.57 -7.00
N LYS A 238 -26.14 -13.31 -8.14
CA LYS A 238 -25.52 -14.31 -9.01
C LYS A 238 -24.01 -14.05 -9.06
N ALA A 239 -23.30 -14.55 -8.06
CA ALA A 239 -21.83 -14.47 -7.98
C ALA A 239 -21.21 -15.87 -7.92
N ASP A 240 -20.00 -16.02 -8.44
CA ASP A 240 -19.21 -17.24 -8.26
C ASP A 240 -18.63 -17.26 -6.84
N LYS A 241 -19.28 -18.03 -5.96
CA LYS A 241 -18.91 -18.13 -4.54
C LYS A 241 -17.48 -18.64 -4.30
N THR A 242 -16.85 -19.28 -5.29
CA THR A 242 -15.49 -19.80 -5.15
C THR A 242 -14.41 -18.74 -5.37
N SER A 243 -14.76 -17.63 -6.01
CA SER A 243 -13.83 -16.54 -6.37
C SER A 243 -14.17 -15.20 -5.72
N THR A 244 -15.41 -15.03 -5.21
CA THR A 244 -15.83 -13.81 -4.51
C THR A 244 -15.73 -13.93 -2.99
N HIS A 245 -15.43 -12.82 -2.30
CA HIS A 245 -15.52 -12.75 -0.85
C HIS A 245 -16.96 -12.78 -0.34
N SER A 246 -17.15 -13.43 0.81
CA SER A 246 -18.39 -13.40 1.58
C SER A 246 -18.57 -12.08 2.32
N ILE A 247 -19.79 -11.79 2.79
CA ILE A 247 -20.07 -10.61 3.61
C ILE A 247 -19.25 -10.58 4.91
N ASP A 248 -19.01 -11.73 5.52
CA ASP A 248 -18.21 -11.85 6.76
C ASP A 248 -16.74 -11.49 6.51
N GLU A 249 -16.17 -11.92 5.39
CA GLU A 249 -14.80 -11.58 4.99
C GLU A 249 -14.65 -10.08 4.71
N VAL A 250 -15.62 -9.47 4.00
CA VAL A 250 -15.65 -8.01 3.74
C VAL A 250 -15.82 -7.22 5.04
N ALA A 251 -16.67 -7.68 5.95
CA ALA A 251 -16.86 -7.03 7.24
C ALA A 251 -15.60 -7.06 8.11
N LYS A 252 -14.84 -8.17 8.08
CA LYS A 252 -13.51 -8.27 8.71
C LYS A 252 -12.51 -7.28 8.09
N GLY A 253 -12.49 -7.14 6.77
CA GLY A 253 -11.67 -6.12 6.09
C GLY A 253 -11.99 -4.71 6.55
N LEU A 254 -13.28 -4.34 6.56
CA LEU A 254 -13.73 -3.03 7.06
C LEU A 254 -13.39 -2.82 8.54
N ALA A 255 -13.43 -3.88 9.33
CA ALA A 255 -13.06 -3.86 10.74
C ALA A 255 -11.56 -3.72 10.99
N ALA A 256 -10.71 -4.13 10.04
CA ALA A 256 -9.25 -3.96 10.09
C ALA A 256 -8.80 -2.53 9.76
N LEU A 257 -9.65 -1.75 9.09
CA LEU A 257 -9.32 -0.37 8.71
C LEU A 257 -9.07 0.54 9.92
N PRO A 258 -8.08 1.44 9.85
CA PRO A 258 -7.96 2.56 10.77
C PRO A 258 -9.22 3.41 10.78
N LYS A 259 -9.56 4.02 11.92
CA LYS A 259 -10.78 4.83 12.07
C LYS A 259 -10.91 5.91 10.99
N SER A 260 -9.83 6.64 10.69
CA SER A 260 -9.82 7.67 9.66
C SER A 260 -10.08 7.10 8.26
N SER A 261 -9.39 6.01 7.86
CA SER A 261 -9.64 5.32 6.59
C SER A 261 -11.08 4.81 6.49
N ARG A 262 -11.56 4.14 7.54
CA ARG A 262 -12.94 3.64 7.62
C ARG A 262 -13.96 4.77 7.51
N ALA A 263 -13.69 5.94 8.07
CA ALA A 263 -14.57 7.11 7.99
C ALA A 263 -14.76 7.61 6.55
N LEU A 264 -13.83 7.32 5.64
CA LEU A 264 -13.91 7.71 4.23
C LEU A 264 -14.72 6.76 3.37
N VAL A 265 -14.90 5.50 3.79
CA VAL A 265 -15.64 4.49 3.02
C VAL A 265 -17.12 4.85 2.98
N LYS A 266 -17.65 5.05 1.78
CA LYS A 266 -19.06 5.33 1.52
C LYS A 266 -19.85 4.05 1.34
N GLU A 267 -19.33 3.14 0.51
CA GLU A 267 -19.93 1.82 0.26
C GLU A 267 -18.90 0.84 -0.31
N VAL A 268 -19.22 -0.45 -0.23
CA VAL A 268 -18.42 -1.53 -0.84
C VAL A 268 -19.28 -2.31 -1.81
N LEU A 269 -18.79 -2.48 -3.03
CA LEU A 269 -19.38 -3.29 -4.09
C LEU A 269 -18.54 -4.56 -4.23
N VAL A 270 -19.07 -5.70 -3.81
CA VAL A 270 -18.44 -6.99 -4.12
C VAL A 270 -18.89 -7.37 -5.52
N GLU A 271 -17.98 -7.32 -6.47
CA GLU A 271 -18.27 -7.50 -7.88
C GLU A 271 -18.52 -8.97 -8.23
N GLY A 272 -19.42 -9.21 -9.18
CA GLY A 272 -19.73 -10.56 -9.67
C GLY A 272 -18.90 -10.97 -10.88
N LYS A 273 -18.10 -10.07 -11.42
CA LYS A 273 -17.29 -10.21 -12.63
C LYS A 273 -15.96 -9.48 -12.44
N GLN A 274 -14.98 -9.81 -13.27
CA GLN A 274 -13.72 -9.08 -13.35
C GLN A 274 -13.94 -7.60 -13.70
N ASN A 275 -12.94 -6.78 -13.40
CA ASN A 275 -12.97 -5.37 -13.71
C ASN A 275 -13.01 -5.18 -15.24
N PRO A 276 -14.02 -4.50 -15.81
CA PRO A 276 -14.09 -4.28 -17.26
C PRO A 276 -12.90 -3.51 -17.82
N ASP A 277 -12.18 -2.75 -16.99
CA ASP A 277 -11.02 -1.97 -17.39
C ASP A 277 -9.72 -2.81 -17.43
N ASP A 278 -9.73 -4.07 -17.00
CA ASP A 278 -8.53 -4.93 -16.98
C ASP A 278 -7.90 -5.11 -18.35
N ALA A 279 -8.69 -5.18 -19.43
CA ALA A 279 -8.15 -5.28 -20.78
C ALA A 279 -7.35 -4.03 -21.21
N TYR A 280 -7.76 -2.85 -20.73
CA TYR A 280 -7.03 -1.61 -20.95
C TYR A 280 -5.72 -1.62 -20.15
N TRP A 281 -5.79 -1.98 -18.86
CA TRP A 281 -4.64 -2.04 -17.97
C TRP A 281 -3.62 -3.10 -18.36
N ALA A 282 -4.05 -4.27 -18.81
CA ALA A 282 -3.19 -5.31 -19.35
C ALA A 282 -2.27 -4.79 -20.46
N LYS A 283 -2.82 -3.91 -21.32
CA LYS A 283 -2.05 -3.26 -22.38
C LYS A 283 -1.12 -2.18 -21.82
N GLU A 284 -1.61 -1.32 -20.93
CA GLU A 284 -0.83 -0.23 -20.32
C GLU A 284 0.38 -0.76 -19.55
N TYR A 285 0.22 -1.87 -18.83
CA TYR A 285 1.28 -2.49 -18.05
C TYR A 285 2.12 -3.50 -18.82
N ASN A 286 1.78 -3.78 -20.08
CA ASN A 286 2.38 -4.83 -20.88
C ASN A 286 2.38 -6.17 -20.11
N ASP A 287 1.24 -6.48 -19.50
CA ASP A 287 0.97 -7.71 -18.77
C ASP A 287 -0.37 -8.29 -19.24
N PRO A 288 -0.37 -9.26 -20.18
CA PRO A 288 -1.60 -9.83 -20.71
C PRO A 288 -2.41 -10.61 -19.66
N ASN A 289 -1.81 -10.94 -18.51
CA ASN A 289 -2.47 -11.64 -17.41
C ASN A 289 -2.92 -10.69 -16.30
N PHE A 290 -2.92 -9.37 -16.56
CA PHE A 290 -3.40 -8.39 -15.61
C PHE A 290 -4.88 -8.62 -15.27
N SER A 291 -5.19 -8.60 -13.98
CA SER A 291 -6.55 -8.66 -13.45
C SER A 291 -6.62 -7.82 -12.19
N SER A 292 -7.61 -6.93 -12.09
CA SER A 292 -7.81 -6.17 -10.87
C SER A 292 -8.48 -7.04 -9.80
N TYR A 293 -8.16 -6.83 -8.54
CA TYR A 293 -8.76 -7.48 -7.37
C TYR A 293 -9.47 -6.47 -6.47
N MET A 294 -8.96 -5.25 -6.30
CA MET A 294 -9.68 -4.15 -5.65
C MET A 294 -9.39 -2.80 -6.32
N THR A 295 -10.36 -1.89 -6.27
CA THR A 295 -10.16 -0.47 -6.62
C THR A 295 -10.91 0.42 -5.64
N ALA A 296 -10.42 1.63 -5.38
CA ALA A 296 -11.15 2.64 -4.62
C ALA A 296 -11.02 4.06 -5.18
N GLY A 297 -12.16 4.76 -5.23
CA GLY A 297 -12.21 6.15 -5.67
C GLY A 297 -12.13 7.18 -4.55
N ALA A 298 -11.85 8.45 -4.90
CA ALA A 298 -11.91 9.59 -3.97
C ALA A 298 -13.32 9.81 -3.36
N ASP A 299 -14.35 9.24 -3.99
CA ASP A 299 -15.74 9.22 -3.54
C ASP A 299 -16.00 8.21 -2.40
N GLY A 300 -15.02 7.36 -2.09
CA GLY A 300 -15.08 6.37 -1.02
C GLY A 300 -15.83 5.10 -1.41
N VAL A 301 -16.05 4.86 -2.70
CA VAL A 301 -16.59 3.58 -3.20
C VAL A 301 -15.44 2.60 -3.39
N ILE A 302 -15.55 1.42 -2.79
CA ILE A 302 -14.57 0.33 -2.95
C ILE A 302 -15.21 -0.79 -3.78
N ASN A 303 -14.55 -1.24 -4.84
CA ASN A 303 -14.97 -2.39 -5.64
C ASN A 303 -14.05 -3.58 -5.32
N VAL A 304 -14.60 -4.73 -4.99
CA VAL A 304 -13.86 -5.97 -4.69
C VAL A 304 -14.19 -7.01 -5.77
N TYR A 305 -13.23 -7.30 -6.63
CA TYR A 305 -13.39 -8.19 -7.78
C TYR A 305 -13.14 -9.66 -7.43
N PRO A 306 -13.77 -10.61 -8.15
CA PRO A 306 -13.49 -12.03 -7.97
C PRO A 306 -12.06 -12.36 -8.41
N SER A 307 -11.37 -13.22 -7.65
CA SER A 307 -10.02 -13.71 -7.98
C SER A 307 -9.97 -15.24 -8.00
N LYS A 308 -9.02 -15.83 -8.76
CA LYS A 308 -8.84 -17.28 -8.87
C LYS A 308 -7.34 -17.66 -8.81
N PRO A 309 -6.84 -18.16 -7.66
CA PRO A 309 -7.59 -18.48 -6.43
C PRO A 309 -8.19 -17.27 -5.71
N LYS A 310 -9.20 -17.56 -4.86
CA LYS A 310 -9.73 -16.55 -3.93
C LYS A 310 -8.62 -16.11 -2.98
N GLN A 311 -8.43 -14.81 -2.84
CA GLN A 311 -7.44 -14.24 -1.94
C GLN A 311 -7.73 -14.58 -0.46
N SER A 312 -6.68 -14.62 0.36
CA SER A 312 -6.80 -14.87 1.80
C SER A 312 -7.45 -13.69 2.54
N GLN A 313 -7.91 -13.90 3.78
CA GLN A 313 -8.44 -12.81 4.60
C GLN A 313 -7.38 -11.75 4.90
N ASP A 314 -6.13 -12.14 5.17
CA ASP A 314 -5.07 -11.17 5.46
C ASP A 314 -4.77 -10.30 4.24
N TYR A 315 -4.82 -10.90 3.04
CA TYR A 315 -4.70 -10.19 1.78
C TYR A 315 -5.82 -9.16 1.60
N LEU A 316 -7.09 -9.57 1.77
CA LEU A 316 -8.24 -8.67 1.71
C LEU A 316 -8.10 -7.49 2.69
N ASP A 317 -7.69 -7.75 3.93
CA ASP A 317 -7.49 -6.71 4.95
C ASP A 317 -6.38 -5.72 4.53
N GLY A 318 -5.25 -6.24 4.05
CA GLY A 318 -4.11 -5.44 3.60
C GLY A 318 -4.45 -4.57 2.39
N THR A 319 -5.07 -5.16 1.37
CA THR A 319 -5.50 -4.45 0.16
C THR A 319 -6.54 -3.39 0.49
N MET A 320 -7.52 -3.65 1.37
CA MET A 320 -8.48 -2.61 1.76
C MET A 320 -7.81 -1.41 2.47
N ILE A 321 -6.74 -1.65 3.23
CA ILE A 321 -5.92 -0.57 3.82
C ILE A 321 -5.19 0.21 2.72
N HIS A 322 -4.62 -0.47 1.73
CA HIS A 322 -3.97 0.14 0.57
C HIS A 322 -4.96 1.03 -0.22
N GLU A 323 -6.11 0.47 -0.61
CA GLU A 323 -7.17 1.16 -1.36
C GLU A 323 -7.73 2.38 -0.61
N THR A 324 -7.96 2.25 0.68
CA THR A 324 -8.38 3.42 1.49
C THR A 324 -7.24 4.42 1.68
N GLY A 325 -5.99 4.01 1.48
CA GLY A 325 -4.84 4.90 1.34
C GLY A 325 -4.94 5.80 0.10
N HIS A 326 -5.35 5.24 -1.05
CA HIS A 326 -5.69 6.05 -2.22
C HIS A 326 -6.80 7.04 -1.91
N THR A 327 -7.92 6.57 -1.33
CA THR A 327 -9.03 7.45 -0.96
C THR A 327 -8.60 8.59 -0.03
N LEU A 328 -7.80 8.27 1.00
CA LEU A 328 -7.30 9.24 1.99
C LEU A 328 -6.37 10.27 1.35
N SER A 329 -5.41 9.82 0.57
CA SER A 329 -4.42 10.70 -0.09
C SER A 329 -5.07 11.58 -1.14
N MET A 330 -6.00 11.06 -1.94
CA MET A 330 -6.78 11.85 -2.92
C MET A 330 -7.63 12.94 -2.25
N LYS A 331 -8.30 12.63 -1.13
CA LYS A 331 -9.04 13.65 -0.37
C LYS A 331 -8.12 14.70 0.24
N LYS A 332 -6.92 14.32 0.65
CA LYS A 332 -5.96 15.22 1.30
C LYS A 332 -5.24 16.12 0.29
N TRP A 333 -4.80 15.57 -0.83
CA TRP A 333 -3.87 16.23 -1.75
C TRP A 333 -4.39 16.33 -3.19
N GLY A 334 -5.56 15.79 -3.49
CA GLY A 334 -6.09 15.71 -4.84
C GLY A 334 -5.69 14.43 -5.55
N SER A 335 -6.43 14.14 -6.61
CA SER A 335 -6.33 12.91 -7.40
C SER A 335 -5.14 12.91 -8.37
N ASP A 336 -4.63 14.09 -8.72
CA ASP A 336 -3.41 14.25 -9.53
C ASP A 336 -2.17 14.33 -8.64
N ASP A 337 -1.31 13.31 -8.71
CA ASP A 337 -0.06 13.21 -7.93
C ASP A 337 1.03 14.21 -8.36
N SER A 338 0.84 14.89 -9.49
CA SER A 338 1.70 15.99 -9.93
C SER A 338 1.38 17.31 -9.24
N ASP A 339 0.21 17.43 -8.59
CA ASP A 339 -0.22 18.63 -7.86
C ASP A 339 0.78 18.97 -6.74
N LYS A 340 1.02 20.27 -6.52
CA LYS A 340 1.92 20.79 -5.47
C LYS A 340 1.51 20.36 -4.06
N ARG A 341 0.25 20.00 -3.84
CA ARG A 341 -0.23 19.47 -2.56
C ARG A 341 0.48 18.17 -2.17
N TRP A 342 0.97 17.41 -3.15
CA TRP A 342 1.77 16.21 -2.94
C TRP A 342 3.24 16.47 -2.60
N ASP A 343 3.73 17.72 -2.70
CA ASP A 343 5.16 18.02 -2.54
C ASP A 343 5.72 17.61 -1.18
N GLY A 344 4.92 17.73 -0.12
CA GLY A 344 5.29 17.25 1.22
C GLY A 344 5.54 15.75 1.25
N TRP A 345 4.67 14.96 0.61
CA TRP A 345 4.83 13.50 0.53
C TRP A 345 6.01 13.11 -0.37
N LYS A 346 6.16 13.76 -1.54
CA LYS A 346 7.29 13.55 -2.46
C LYS A 346 8.64 13.88 -1.80
N ALA A 347 8.68 14.92 -0.97
CA ALA A 347 9.85 15.25 -0.16
C ALA A 347 10.15 14.17 0.88
N ALA A 348 9.12 13.61 1.53
CA ALA A 348 9.26 12.50 2.48
C ALA A 348 9.85 11.25 1.80
N ILE A 349 9.31 10.85 0.64
CA ILE A 349 9.83 9.74 -0.19
C ILE A 349 11.33 9.93 -0.46
N LYS A 350 11.71 11.12 -0.91
CA LYS A 350 13.10 11.46 -1.25
C LYS A 350 14.01 11.44 -0.02
N SER A 351 13.54 12.00 1.11
CA SER A 351 14.31 12.08 2.35
C SER A 351 14.61 10.69 2.92
N ASP A 352 13.55 9.89 3.07
CA ASP A 352 13.62 8.52 3.59
C ASP A 352 14.51 7.66 2.68
N GLY A 353 14.26 7.69 1.37
CA GLY A 353 15.07 7.00 0.36
C GLY A 353 15.05 5.47 0.44
N ILE A 354 14.24 4.89 1.31
CA ILE A 354 13.86 3.48 1.33
C ILE A 354 12.42 3.37 0.82
N VAL A 355 12.13 2.38 -0.02
CA VAL A 355 10.78 2.16 -0.56
C VAL A 355 10.13 0.93 0.08
N PRO A 356 8.80 0.96 0.34
CA PRO A 356 8.11 -0.18 0.94
C PRO A 356 7.97 -1.36 -0.03
N SER A 357 7.94 -1.09 -1.34
CA SER A 357 7.85 -2.09 -2.41
C SER A 357 8.37 -1.55 -3.75
N LYS A 358 8.51 -2.43 -4.76
CA LYS A 358 8.79 -2.00 -6.15
C LYS A 358 7.57 -1.29 -6.75
N TYR A 359 6.36 -1.73 -6.38
CA TYR A 359 5.12 -1.13 -6.83
C TYR A 359 4.99 0.33 -6.38
N ALA A 360 5.35 0.63 -5.14
CA ALA A 360 5.44 2.00 -4.62
C ALA A 360 6.30 2.95 -5.46
N LYS A 361 7.27 2.45 -6.24
CA LYS A 361 8.09 3.29 -7.13
C LYS A 361 7.31 3.84 -8.33
N ALA A 362 6.13 3.28 -8.64
CA ALA A 362 5.36 3.65 -9.81
C ALA A 362 4.74 5.05 -9.71
N ALA A 363 4.24 5.42 -8.52
CA ALA A 363 3.60 6.72 -8.29
C ALA A 363 3.64 7.12 -6.80
N PRO A 364 3.61 8.43 -6.48
CA PRO A 364 3.43 8.90 -5.10
C PRO A 364 2.16 8.35 -4.41
N GLY A 365 1.08 8.13 -5.18
CA GLY A 365 -0.15 7.49 -4.68
C GLY A 365 0.07 6.05 -4.23
N GLU A 366 0.71 5.23 -5.08
CA GLU A 366 1.10 3.85 -4.75
C GLU A 366 2.04 3.81 -3.54
N ASP A 367 3.03 4.69 -3.49
CA ASP A 367 3.93 4.78 -2.34
C ASP A 367 3.15 5.08 -1.05
N PHE A 368 2.13 5.94 -1.09
CA PHE A 368 1.27 6.20 0.06
C PHE A 368 0.45 4.97 0.47
N GLY A 369 -0.22 4.30 -0.48
CA GLY A 369 -1.02 3.09 -0.21
C GLY A 369 -0.18 1.97 0.41
N GLU A 370 0.95 1.65 -0.21
CA GLU A 370 1.90 0.63 0.25
C GLU A 370 2.51 0.99 1.60
N THR A 371 2.90 2.25 1.81
CA THR A 371 3.44 2.70 3.10
C THR A 371 2.39 2.65 4.20
N LEU A 372 1.13 3.01 3.91
CA LEU A 372 0.03 2.94 4.88
C LEU A 372 -0.25 1.49 5.28
N GLN A 373 -0.28 0.56 4.32
CA GLN A 373 -0.44 -0.86 4.62
C GLN A 373 0.70 -1.38 5.49
N LEU A 374 1.95 -1.08 5.13
CA LEU A 374 3.13 -1.46 5.93
C LEU A 374 3.08 -0.85 7.34
N TYR A 375 2.73 0.43 7.45
CA TYR A 375 2.52 1.12 8.71
C TYR A 375 1.50 0.38 9.58
N GLN A 376 0.32 0.05 9.03
CA GLN A 376 -0.71 -0.66 9.80
C GLN A 376 -0.29 -2.07 10.16
N GLN A 377 0.45 -2.77 9.31
CA GLN A 377 0.98 -4.10 9.60
C GLN A 377 1.92 -4.06 10.82
N VAL A 378 2.86 -3.11 10.87
CA VAL A 378 3.87 -3.08 11.94
C VAL A 378 3.42 -2.34 13.20
N LYS A 379 2.39 -1.49 13.14
CA LYS A 379 1.92 -0.72 14.30
C LYS A 379 1.59 -1.61 15.50
N GLY A 380 2.13 -1.27 16.66
CA GLY A 380 1.99 -2.01 17.92
C GLY A 380 2.85 -3.26 18.02
N THR A 381 3.69 -3.55 17.02
CA THR A 381 4.58 -4.73 17.01
C THR A 381 6.02 -4.32 17.33
N SER A 382 6.88 -5.31 17.60
CA SER A 382 8.32 -5.08 17.78
C SER A 382 9.01 -4.52 16.53
N GLN A 383 8.42 -4.68 15.34
CA GLN A 383 8.98 -4.16 14.08
C GLN A 383 8.65 -2.68 13.83
N GLU A 384 7.76 -2.07 14.60
CA GLU A 384 7.33 -0.68 14.36
C GLU A 384 8.51 0.30 14.41
N ALA A 385 9.34 0.22 15.45
CA ALA A 385 10.48 1.12 15.64
C ALA A 385 11.50 1.00 14.50
N GLU A 386 11.70 -0.22 14.00
CA GLU A 386 12.59 -0.51 12.90
C GLU A 386 12.12 0.15 11.60
N VAL A 387 10.87 -0.08 11.19
CA VAL A 387 10.35 0.48 9.94
C VAL A 387 10.20 2.00 10.03
N ARG A 388 9.82 2.53 11.20
CA ARG A 388 9.85 3.98 11.49
C ARG A 388 11.23 4.59 11.29
N ALA A 389 12.29 3.86 11.64
CA ALA A 389 13.66 4.35 11.47
C ALA A 389 14.10 4.37 9.99
N MET A 390 13.48 3.56 9.12
CA MET A 390 13.73 3.56 7.68
C MET A 390 12.94 4.62 6.93
N MET A 391 11.72 4.92 7.38
CA MET A 391 10.79 5.84 6.72
C MET A 391 10.21 6.91 7.68
N PRO A 392 11.07 7.66 8.39
CA PRO A 392 10.63 8.56 9.46
C PRO A 392 9.72 9.69 8.97
N GLU A 393 10.01 10.29 7.80
CA GLU A 393 9.21 11.43 7.31
C GLU A 393 7.85 10.98 6.81
N ARG A 394 7.77 9.85 6.10
CA ARG A 394 6.48 9.26 5.71
C ARG A 394 5.64 8.87 6.93
N PHE A 395 6.24 8.20 7.92
CA PHE A 395 5.51 7.78 9.12
C PHE A 395 4.99 8.97 9.94
N LYS A 396 5.75 10.06 10.02
CA LYS A 396 5.30 11.32 10.65
C LYS A 396 4.07 11.91 9.97
N ILE A 397 4.02 11.89 8.64
CA ILE A 397 2.84 12.35 7.87
C ILE A 397 1.65 11.43 8.16
N ILE A 398 1.84 10.11 8.10
CA ILE A 398 0.79 9.14 8.40
C ILE A 398 0.26 9.30 9.82
N ASP A 399 1.14 9.41 10.83
CA ASP A 399 0.72 9.65 12.22
C ASP A 399 -0.16 10.90 12.32
N SER A 400 0.22 11.98 11.63
CA SER A 400 -0.57 13.23 11.62
C SER A 400 -1.95 13.06 10.97
N LEU A 401 -2.04 12.28 9.89
CA LEU A 401 -3.31 11.98 9.22
C LEU A 401 -4.22 11.08 10.05
N LEU A 402 -3.65 10.13 10.77
CA LEU A 402 -4.41 9.17 11.58
C LEU A 402 -4.75 9.70 12.99
N ALA A 403 -4.01 10.68 13.49
CA ALA A 403 -4.24 11.33 14.79
C ALA A 403 -5.36 12.38 14.77
N GLY A 404 -5.92 12.70 13.59
CA GLY A 404 -6.97 13.69 13.43
C GLY A 404 -8.11 13.48 14.43
N LYS A 405 -8.51 14.55 15.14
CA LYS A 405 -9.75 14.56 15.93
C LYS A 405 -10.92 14.29 14.98
N PRO A 406 -11.88 13.44 15.38
CA PRO A 406 -13.03 13.08 14.56
C PRO A 406 -13.82 14.30 14.08
#